data_AF-A0A1V4E7Y7-F1
#
_entry.id   AF-A0A1V4E7Y7-F1
#
_cell.length_a   1.000
_cell.length_b   1.000
_cell.length_c   1.000
_cell.angle_alpha   90.00
_cell.angle_beta   90.00
_cell.angle_gamma   90.00
#
_symmetry.space_group_name_H-M   'P 1'
#
loop_
_entity.id
_entity.type
_entity.pdbx_description
1 polymer ?
#
loop_
_entity_poly.entity_id
_entity_poly.type
_entity_poly.pdbx_seq_one_letter_code
_entity_poly.pdbx_strand_id
1 'polypeptide(L)'
;MRHALTRAALALTSLVCCGACGATSAAALGSRPDGSPQAAVSSLSAPASISASGPAPGSAGTVSSPVDCRTGPRAPAGEAGPWTHPAQSFYGPSDKDRPTRASLEHLLVSDNAVVIEYSPRLPEASIQALREWTYLQTATVAVPGGREPALRAATASTELTCDGVDTIRLSALAGTRTFGRVTEHGDTDEK
;
A
#
# COMPACT_ATOMS: atom_id res chain seq x y z
N MET A 1 -42.02 -8.08 36.46
CA MET A 1 -41.47 -9.44 36.26
C MET A 1 -40.21 -9.29 35.39
N ARG A 2 -39.08 -8.81 35.91
CA ARG A 2 -37.97 -9.57 36.55
C ARG A 2 -37.59 -10.86 35.81
N HIS A 3 -36.69 -10.77 34.83
CA HIS A 3 -35.68 -11.81 34.59
C HIS A 3 -34.32 -11.15 34.39
N ALA A 4 -33.48 -11.37 35.39
CA ALA A 4 -32.05 -11.12 35.42
C ALA A 4 -31.33 -12.47 35.26
N LEU A 5 -30.00 -12.40 35.07
CA LEU A 5 -28.98 -13.48 35.03
C LEU A 5 -28.80 -14.05 33.61
N THR A 6 -27.59 -14.25 33.07
CA THR A 6 -26.39 -14.75 33.75
C THR A 6 -25.11 -14.37 32.98
N ARG A 7 -24.07 -13.97 33.70
CA ARG A 7 -22.68 -13.84 33.22
C ARG A 7 -22.11 -15.24 32.94
N ALA A 8 -21.41 -15.41 31.82
CA ALA A 8 -20.42 -16.47 31.66
C ALA A 8 -19.19 -15.89 30.97
N ALA A 9 -18.13 -15.71 31.76
CA ALA A 9 -16.79 -15.48 31.27
C ALA A 9 -16.14 -16.86 31.05
N LEU A 10 -15.66 -17.14 29.84
CA LEU A 10 -14.66 -18.17 29.63
C LEU A 10 -13.39 -17.50 29.09
N ALA A 11 -12.39 -17.46 29.96
CA ALA A 11 -11.00 -17.35 29.56
C ALA A 11 -10.56 -18.71 29.00
N LEU A 12 -9.99 -18.71 27.80
CA LEU A 12 -9.29 -19.86 27.25
C LEU A 12 -7.85 -19.44 26.91
N THR A 13 -6.97 -20.03 27.69
CA THR A 13 -5.53 -19.86 27.74
C THR A 13 -4.85 -20.76 26.71
N SER A 14 -3.65 -20.35 26.29
CA SER A 14 -2.59 -21.15 25.62
C SER A 14 -2.75 -21.30 24.10
N LEU A 15 -1.71 -21.20 23.28
CA LEU A 15 -0.44 -21.93 23.38
C LEU A 15 0.67 -21.21 22.57
N VAL A 16 1.85 -21.05 23.19
CA VAL A 16 3.11 -20.66 22.55
C VAL A 16 3.73 -21.90 21.92
N CYS A 17 4.07 -21.85 20.63
CA CYS A 17 4.98 -22.80 20.00
C CYS A 17 6.10 -22.07 19.25
N CYS A 18 7.31 -22.24 19.78
CA CYS A 18 8.58 -21.91 19.15
C CYS A 18 8.78 -22.71 17.85
N GLY A 19 9.48 -22.11 16.89
CA GLY A 19 9.93 -22.79 15.67
C GLY A 19 10.98 -21.98 14.94
N ALA A 20 12.15 -21.78 15.55
CA ALA A 20 13.36 -21.32 14.88
C ALA A 20 14.22 -22.54 14.52
N CYS A 21 14.36 -22.82 13.23
CA CYS A 21 15.40 -23.65 12.60
C CYS A 21 15.64 -22.99 11.23
N GLY A 22 16.82 -22.63 10.76
CA GLY A 22 18.17 -23.12 11.00
C GLY A 22 18.82 -23.12 9.61
N ALA A 23 19.78 -22.22 9.38
CA ALA A 23 20.54 -22.14 8.14
C ALA A 23 21.52 -23.31 8.03
N THR A 24 21.68 -23.92 6.84
CA THR A 24 22.96 -24.51 6.44
C THR A 24 23.07 -24.70 4.93
N SER A 25 24.20 -24.22 4.40
CA SER A 25 24.70 -24.39 3.04
C SER A 25 25.09 -25.85 2.75
N ALA A 26 25.00 -26.26 1.49
CA ALA A 26 25.74 -27.41 0.97
C ALA A 26 26.51 -27.01 -0.30
N ALA A 27 27.83 -27.00 -0.15
CA ALA A 27 28.79 -26.96 -1.25
C ALA A 27 28.93 -28.37 -1.84
N ALA A 28 28.94 -28.47 -3.17
CA ALA A 28 29.27 -29.71 -3.87
C ALA A 28 30.75 -29.69 -4.28
N LEU A 29 31.49 -30.65 -3.73
CA LEU A 29 32.86 -31.04 -4.10
C LEU A 29 32.82 -31.97 -5.32
N GLY A 30 33.77 -31.80 -6.23
CA GLY A 30 34.09 -32.75 -7.30
C GLY A 30 35.60 -32.75 -7.58
N SER A 31 36.23 -33.91 -7.44
CA SER A 31 37.68 -34.13 -7.33
C SER A 31 38.44 -34.29 -8.67
N ARG A 32 39.72 -33.86 -8.65
CA ARG A 32 40.99 -34.21 -9.36
C ARG A 32 41.09 -35.57 -10.11
N PRO A 33 42.08 -35.84 -11.03
CA PRO A 33 43.54 -35.56 -10.84
C PRO A 33 44.48 -35.29 -12.08
N ASP A 34 45.71 -34.88 -11.72
CA ASP A 34 47.07 -35.01 -12.31
C ASP A 34 47.43 -35.06 -13.81
N GLY A 35 48.47 -34.28 -14.18
CA GLY A 35 49.28 -34.44 -15.40
C GLY A 35 50.08 -33.18 -15.81
N SER A 36 51.41 -33.23 -15.78
CA SER A 36 52.39 -32.22 -16.28
C SER A 36 53.51 -32.97 -17.07
N PRO A 37 54.43 -32.36 -17.85
CA PRO A 37 54.53 -31.00 -18.46
C PRO A 37 55.06 -31.00 -19.94
N GLN A 38 55.40 -29.80 -20.48
CA GLN A 38 56.23 -29.46 -21.68
C GLN A 38 55.54 -29.51 -23.07
N ALA A 39 55.82 -28.63 -24.05
CA ALA A 39 56.60 -27.40 -24.22
C ALA A 39 56.24 -26.75 -25.59
N ALA A 40 56.64 -25.48 -25.79
CA ALA A 40 56.85 -24.77 -27.07
C ALA A 40 55.59 -24.43 -27.92
N VAL A 41 55.39 -23.26 -28.53
CA VAL A 41 56.25 -22.12 -28.90
C VAL A 41 55.38 -20.87 -29.21
N SER A 42 55.92 -19.72 -28.84
CA SER A 42 55.91 -18.42 -29.54
C SER A 42 54.64 -17.81 -30.13
N SER A 43 54.32 -16.63 -29.55
CA SER A 43 54.11 -15.35 -30.25
C SER A 43 52.72 -15.08 -30.85
N LEU A 44 52.02 -13.96 -30.64
CA LEU A 44 52.36 -12.58 -30.29
C LEU A 44 51.07 -11.90 -29.77
N SER A 45 51.18 -10.94 -28.84
CA SER A 45 50.30 -9.75 -28.60
C SER A 45 49.94 -9.53 -27.12
N ALA A 46 50.64 -8.60 -26.49
CA ALA A 46 50.14 -7.72 -25.42
C ALA A 46 50.09 -6.29 -26.01
N PRO A 47 49.41 -5.27 -25.42
CA PRO A 47 48.84 -5.14 -24.06
C PRO A 47 47.34 -4.72 -24.17
N ALA A 48 46.56 -4.28 -23.18
CA ALA A 48 46.76 -3.71 -21.86
C ALA A 48 45.46 -3.91 -21.06
N SER A 49 45.57 -4.00 -19.74
CA SER A 49 44.46 -4.00 -18.79
C SER A 49 43.59 -2.76 -18.94
N ILE A 50 42.30 -2.96 -19.21
CA ILE A 50 41.27 -1.92 -19.09
C ILE A 50 40.66 -2.05 -17.70
N SER A 51 40.82 -1.00 -16.90
CA SER A 51 40.14 -0.78 -15.63
C SER A 51 38.64 -0.94 -15.79
N ALA A 52 38.04 -1.82 -15.00
CA ALA A 52 36.62 -1.77 -14.68
C ALA A 52 36.49 -1.59 -13.17
N SER A 53 36.73 -0.37 -12.71
CA SER A 53 36.22 0.08 -11.42
C SER A 53 34.69 0.09 -11.54
N GLY A 54 34.05 -0.98 -11.09
CA GLY A 54 32.60 -1.06 -11.04
C GLY A 54 32.05 0.10 -10.20
N PRO A 55 30.94 0.73 -10.61
CA PRO A 55 30.31 1.74 -9.79
C PRO A 55 29.81 1.09 -8.49
N ALA A 56 30.19 1.69 -7.37
CA ALA A 56 29.68 1.37 -6.05
C ALA A 56 28.13 1.48 -6.04
N PRO A 57 27.42 0.64 -5.27
CA PRO A 57 26.00 0.84 -5.03
C PRO A 57 25.83 2.11 -4.19
N GLY A 58 25.58 3.23 -4.89
CA GLY A 58 25.21 4.50 -4.28
C GLY A 58 23.83 4.36 -3.63
N SER A 59 23.79 4.68 -2.34
CA SER A 59 22.59 4.79 -1.50
C SER A 59 21.37 5.30 -2.27
N ALA A 60 20.26 4.58 -2.10
CA ALA A 60 18.94 5.04 -2.48
C ALA A 60 18.69 6.43 -1.89
N GLY A 61 18.80 7.47 -2.73
CA GLY A 61 18.29 8.78 -2.39
C GLY A 61 16.78 8.65 -2.24
N THR A 62 16.29 8.75 -1.01
CA THR A 62 14.87 9.04 -0.77
C THR A 62 14.61 10.38 -1.46
N VAL A 63 13.98 10.33 -2.63
CA VAL A 63 13.48 11.53 -3.30
C VAL A 63 12.43 12.10 -2.35
N SER A 64 12.81 13.15 -1.61
CA SER A 64 11.85 13.92 -0.84
C SER A 64 10.94 14.59 -1.87
N SER A 65 9.68 14.14 -1.94
CA SER A 65 8.66 14.88 -2.68
C SER A 65 8.64 16.33 -2.15
N PRO A 66 8.58 17.34 -3.02
CA PRO A 66 8.45 18.75 -2.60
C PRO A 66 7.07 19.08 -2.02
N VAL A 67 6.20 18.09 -1.84
CA VAL A 67 4.84 18.21 -1.33
C VAL A 67 4.85 18.04 0.18
N ASP A 68 4.31 19.02 0.90
CA ASP A 68 4.15 18.95 2.33
C ASP A 68 2.85 18.22 2.69
N CYS A 69 3.00 17.09 3.37
CA CYS A 69 1.89 16.27 3.83
C CYS A 69 1.89 16.13 5.36
N ARG A 70 0.72 16.19 5.97
CA ARG A 70 0.50 15.94 7.40
C ARG A 70 -0.51 14.83 7.59
N THR A 71 -0.23 13.94 8.52
CA THR A 71 -1.11 12.83 8.90
C THR A 71 -1.63 13.04 10.31
N GLY A 72 -2.91 12.74 10.55
CA GLY A 72 -3.54 12.84 11.85
C GLY A 72 -4.73 11.90 12.01
N PRO A 73 -5.34 11.86 13.20
CA PRO A 73 -6.58 11.16 13.40
C PRO A 73 -7.68 11.80 12.56
N ARG A 74 -8.53 10.97 11.95
CA ARG A 74 -9.70 11.43 11.22
C ARG A 74 -10.85 11.74 12.19
N ALA A 75 -11.49 12.90 12.00
CA ALA A 75 -12.79 13.17 12.60
C ALA A 75 -13.90 12.53 11.73
N PRO A 76 -14.75 11.65 12.28
CA PRO A 76 -15.86 11.06 11.53
C PRO A 76 -16.86 12.17 11.15
N ALA A 77 -17.38 12.10 9.92
CA ALA A 77 -18.52 12.94 9.57
C ALA A 77 -19.78 12.27 10.12
N GLY A 78 -20.50 12.95 11.01
CA GLY A 78 -21.70 12.41 11.65
C GLY A 78 -22.92 12.36 10.71
N GLU A 79 -22.76 11.87 9.48
CA GLU A 79 -23.85 11.84 8.51
C GLU A 79 -24.49 10.47 8.40
N ALA A 80 -25.79 10.43 8.69
CA ALA A 80 -26.68 9.31 8.40
C ALA A 80 -27.54 9.65 7.18
N GLY A 81 -27.71 8.68 6.29
CA GLY A 81 -28.53 8.84 5.10
C GLY A 81 -28.47 7.60 4.21
N PRO A 82 -29.30 7.54 3.15
CA PRO A 82 -29.18 6.50 2.15
C PRO A 82 -27.80 6.59 1.48
N TRP A 83 -27.20 5.44 1.25
CA TRP A 83 -25.87 5.33 0.67
C TRP A 83 -25.91 4.37 -0.54
N THR A 84 -25.00 4.61 -1.48
CA THR A 84 -24.79 3.79 -2.68
C THR A 84 -23.30 3.68 -2.96
N HIS A 85 -22.81 2.50 -3.36
CA HIS A 85 -21.43 2.35 -3.82
C HIS A 85 -21.17 3.18 -5.09
N PRO A 86 -20.06 3.92 -5.16
CA PRO A 86 -19.69 4.65 -6.37
C PRO A 86 -19.45 3.73 -7.57
N ALA A 87 -19.87 4.18 -8.75
CA ALA A 87 -19.69 3.45 -10.00
C ALA A 87 -18.25 3.53 -10.55
N GLN A 88 -17.43 4.46 -10.04
CA GLN A 88 -16.06 4.68 -10.50
C GLN A 88 -15.12 5.07 -9.35
N SER A 89 -13.83 4.80 -9.51
CA SER A 89 -12.78 5.14 -8.53
C SER A 89 -12.33 6.60 -8.60
N PHE A 90 -12.63 7.32 -9.69
CA PHE A 90 -12.23 8.71 -9.87
C PHE A 90 -13.39 9.49 -10.48
N TYR A 91 -13.73 10.62 -9.87
CA TYR A 91 -14.74 11.56 -10.38
C TYR A 91 -14.10 12.88 -10.77
N GLY A 92 -14.37 13.36 -11.97
CA GLY A 92 -13.97 14.68 -12.45
C GLY A 92 -14.86 15.82 -11.94
N PRO A 93 -14.43 17.09 -12.04
CA PRO A 93 -15.22 18.25 -11.63
C PRO A 93 -16.56 18.41 -12.37
N SER A 94 -16.63 17.92 -13.60
CA SER A 94 -17.82 18.00 -14.46
C SER A 94 -18.77 16.80 -14.30
N ASP A 95 -18.41 15.80 -13.51
CA ASP A 95 -19.23 14.61 -13.32
C ASP A 95 -20.48 14.97 -12.50
N LYS A 96 -21.65 14.57 -13.02
CA LYS A 96 -22.95 14.89 -12.40
C LYS A 96 -23.32 13.91 -11.29
N ASP A 97 -22.89 12.66 -11.41
CA ASP A 97 -23.28 11.56 -10.52
C ASP A 97 -22.22 11.31 -9.44
N ARG A 98 -21.74 12.38 -8.79
CA ARG A 98 -20.73 12.26 -7.74
C ARG A 98 -21.30 11.59 -6.48
N PRO A 99 -20.50 10.78 -5.77
CA PRO A 99 -20.94 10.16 -4.52
C PRO A 99 -21.39 11.20 -3.50
N THR A 100 -22.47 10.89 -2.78
CA THR A 100 -22.90 11.72 -1.65
C THR A 100 -21.93 11.56 -0.48
N ARG A 101 -21.99 12.48 0.48
CA ARG A 101 -21.18 12.40 1.68
C ARG A 101 -21.50 11.15 2.51
N ALA A 102 -22.77 10.75 2.61
CA ALA A 102 -23.18 9.48 3.22
C ALA A 102 -22.56 8.24 2.52
N SER A 103 -22.51 8.23 1.18
CA SER A 103 -21.80 7.18 0.44
C SER A 103 -20.31 7.14 0.78
N LEU A 104 -19.64 8.29 0.78
CA LEU A 104 -18.20 8.35 1.10
C LEU A 104 -17.91 7.92 2.54
N GLU A 105 -18.76 8.29 3.50
CA GLU A 105 -18.63 7.86 4.89
C GLU A 105 -18.80 6.34 5.03
N HIS A 106 -19.78 5.76 4.33
CA HIS A 106 -19.97 4.31 4.29
C HIS A 106 -18.71 3.60 3.77
N LEU A 107 -18.13 4.06 2.66
CA LEU A 107 -16.90 3.48 2.12
C LEU A 107 -15.76 3.49 3.15
N LEU A 108 -15.62 4.59 3.88
CA LEU A 108 -14.53 4.73 4.84
C LEU A 108 -14.71 3.82 6.05
N VAL A 109 -15.92 3.76 6.61
CA VAL A 109 -16.18 3.09 7.89
C VAL A 109 -16.55 1.61 7.72
N SER A 110 -17.31 1.27 6.69
CA SER A 110 -17.81 -0.09 6.45
C SER A 110 -16.92 -0.88 5.48
N ASP A 111 -16.46 -0.24 4.40
CA ASP A 111 -15.67 -0.93 3.37
C ASP A 111 -14.15 -0.81 3.58
N ASN A 112 -13.73 -0.09 4.63
CA ASN A 112 -12.32 0.23 4.90
C ASN A 112 -11.63 0.86 3.67
N ALA A 113 -12.32 1.72 2.91
CA ALA A 113 -11.79 2.33 1.71
C ALA A 113 -10.80 3.48 1.99
N VAL A 114 -10.11 3.94 0.95
CA VAL A 114 -9.50 5.27 0.91
C VAL A 114 -10.44 6.22 0.17
N VAL A 115 -10.80 7.34 0.79
CA VAL A 115 -11.50 8.42 0.09
C VAL A 115 -10.57 9.62 -0.03
N ILE A 116 -10.51 10.19 -1.23
CA ILE A 116 -9.68 11.35 -1.54
C ILE A 116 -10.59 12.48 -2.00
N GLU A 117 -10.51 13.61 -1.31
CA GLU A 117 -11.06 14.88 -1.76
C GLU A 117 -9.91 15.73 -2.30
N TYR A 118 -9.95 16.08 -3.59
CA TYR A 118 -8.88 16.82 -4.24
C TYR A 118 -9.37 18.19 -4.73
N SER A 119 -8.48 19.18 -4.72
CA SER A 119 -8.77 20.51 -5.23
C SER A 119 -8.85 20.47 -6.76
N PRO A 120 -9.94 20.97 -7.38
CA PRO A 120 -10.04 21.04 -8.84
C PRO A 120 -9.07 22.05 -9.47
N ARG A 121 -8.27 22.76 -8.65
CA ARG A 121 -7.23 23.70 -9.06
C ARG A 121 -5.83 23.06 -9.10
N LEU A 122 -5.69 21.79 -8.72
CA LEU A 122 -4.44 21.08 -8.87
C LEU A 122 -3.95 21.16 -10.34
N PRO A 123 -2.63 21.17 -10.57
CA PRO A 123 -2.09 21.08 -11.92
C PRO A 123 -2.64 19.84 -12.64
N GLU A 124 -2.90 19.96 -13.94
CA GLU A 124 -3.49 18.86 -14.74
C GLU A 124 -2.66 17.57 -14.61
N ALA A 125 -1.34 17.68 -14.64
CA ALA A 125 -0.44 16.53 -14.45
C ALA A 125 -0.64 15.84 -13.07
N SER A 126 -0.93 16.60 -12.01
CA SER A 126 -1.23 16.05 -10.69
C SER A 126 -2.60 15.37 -10.64
N ILE A 127 -3.60 15.95 -11.31
CA ILE A 127 -4.94 15.34 -11.44
C ILE A 127 -4.84 14.02 -12.22
N GLN A 128 -4.07 14.00 -13.31
CA GLN A 128 -3.84 12.79 -14.10
C GLN A 128 -3.09 11.72 -13.30
N ALA A 129 -2.04 12.09 -12.57
CA ALA A 129 -1.33 11.17 -11.70
C ALA A 129 -2.23 10.58 -10.59
N LEU A 130 -3.09 11.41 -10.00
CA LEU A 130 -4.07 10.96 -9.02
C LEU A 130 -5.07 9.98 -9.64
N ARG A 131 -5.60 10.29 -10.83
CA ARG A 131 -6.52 9.44 -11.59
C ARG A 131 -5.90 8.06 -11.86
N GLU A 132 -4.71 8.03 -12.45
CA GLU A 132 -3.98 6.79 -12.75
C GLU A 132 -3.75 5.98 -11.47
N TRP A 133 -3.28 6.64 -10.40
CA TRP A 133 -3.08 5.98 -9.13
C TRP A 133 -4.37 5.37 -8.60
N THR A 134 -5.50 6.09 -8.61
CA THR A 134 -6.79 5.57 -8.12
C THR A 134 -7.29 4.35 -8.90
N TYR A 135 -7.03 4.25 -10.20
CA TYR A 135 -7.41 3.08 -11.00
C TYR A 135 -6.59 1.83 -10.66
N LEU A 136 -5.39 2.00 -10.12
CA LEU A 136 -4.53 0.90 -9.69
C LEU A 136 -4.80 0.44 -8.25
N GLN A 137 -5.60 1.19 -7.50
CA GLN A 137 -5.91 0.86 -6.11
C GLN A 137 -7.23 0.12 -5.97
N THR A 138 -7.27 -0.82 -5.02
CA THR A 138 -8.52 -1.44 -4.55
C THR A 138 -9.20 -0.54 -3.51
N ALA A 139 -10.54 -0.55 -3.50
CA ALA A 139 -11.38 0.16 -2.52
C ALA A 139 -10.92 1.62 -2.31
N THR A 140 -10.83 2.39 -3.39
CA THR A 140 -10.36 3.78 -3.38
C THR A 140 -11.26 4.62 -4.25
N VAL A 141 -11.65 5.80 -3.75
CA VAL A 141 -12.48 6.75 -4.49
C VAL A 141 -11.90 8.15 -4.35
N ALA A 142 -11.64 8.83 -5.46
CA ALA A 142 -11.27 10.24 -5.50
C ALA A 142 -12.42 11.09 -6.07
N VAL A 143 -12.73 12.18 -5.38
CA VAL A 143 -13.76 13.15 -5.76
C VAL A 143 -13.21 14.58 -5.69
N PRO A 144 -13.73 15.51 -6.52
CA PRO A 144 -13.40 16.91 -6.39
C PRO A 144 -14.01 17.47 -5.10
N GLY A 145 -13.19 18.08 -4.26
CA GLY A 145 -13.59 18.70 -3.00
C GLY A 145 -13.51 20.22 -3.03
N GLY A 146 -13.20 20.80 -1.86
CA GLY A 146 -12.92 22.23 -1.70
C GLY A 146 -11.60 22.66 -2.36
N ARG A 147 -11.27 23.95 -2.25
CA ARG A 147 -10.01 24.49 -2.80
C ARG A 147 -8.79 24.18 -1.93
N GLU A 148 -8.99 24.07 -0.63
CA GLU A 148 -7.95 23.82 0.37
C GLU A 148 -8.40 22.76 1.38
N PRO A 149 -7.52 21.83 1.81
CA PRO A 149 -6.16 21.62 1.29
C PRO A 149 -6.18 21.20 -0.18
N ALA A 150 -5.02 21.20 -0.84
CA ALA A 150 -4.95 20.77 -2.24
C ALA A 150 -5.37 19.30 -2.39
N LEU A 151 -5.06 18.48 -1.39
CA LEU A 151 -5.49 17.10 -1.28
C LEU A 151 -5.80 16.75 0.18
N ARG A 152 -6.92 16.05 0.40
CA ARG A 152 -7.29 15.40 1.66
C ARG A 152 -7.62 13.95 1.35
N ALA A 153 -6.90 13.01 1.95
CA ALA A 153 -7.17 11.58 1.84
C ALA A 153 -7.47 11.00 3.21
N ALA A 154 -8.38 10.05 3.27
CA ALA A 154 -8.89 9.50 4.53
C ALA A 154 -9.05 7.98 4.44
N THR A 155 -8.84 7.31 5.58
CA THR A 155 -9.35 5.96 5.89
C THR A 155 -10.38 6.07 7.01
N ALA A 156 -10.84 4.94 7.58
CA ALA A 156 -11.72 4.95 8.75
C ALA A 156 -11.18 5.79 9.93
N SER A 157 -9.86 5.76 10.17
CA SER A 157 -9.24 6.30 11.38
C SER A 157 -8.19 7.38 11.13
N THR A 158 -7.65 7.46 9.92
CA THR A 158 -6.51 8.32 9.60
C THR A 158 -6.87 9.29 8.49
N GLU A 159 -6.39 10.52 8.61
CA GLU A 159 -6.46 11.53 7.58
C GLU A 159 -5.05 11.99 7.18
N LEU A 160 -4.86 12.21 5.89
CA LEU A 160 -3.68 12.80 5.25
C LEU A 160 -4.12 14.08 4.55
N THR A 161 -3.48 15.20 4.86
CA THR A 161 -3.68 16.47 4.15
C THR A 161 -2.38 16.90 3.50
N CYS A 162 -2.40 17.25 2.22
CA CYS A 162 -1.23 17.66 1.46
C CYS A 162 -1.50 18.98 0.70
N ASP A 163 -0.44 19.74 0.43
CA ASP A 163 -0.47 20.92 -0.44
C ASP A 163 -0.31 20.59 -1.95
N GLY A 164 -0.21 19.30 -2.28
CA GLY A 164 -0.15 18.75 -3.62
C GLY A 164 -0.50 17.26 -3.64
N VAL A 165 -0.28 16.61 -4.79
CA VAL A 165 -0.46 15.15 -4.94
C VAL A 165 0.88 14.46 -4.70
N ASP A 166 0.93 13.58 -3.70
CA ASP A 166 2.03 12.65 -3.45
C ASP A 166 1.49 11.22 -3.41
N THR A 167 1.70 10.49 -4.51
CA THR A 167 1.19 9.11 -4.66
C THR A 167 1.92 8.11 -3.76
N ILE A 168 3.14 8.40 -3.31
CA ILE A 168 3.87 7.57 -2.35
C ILE A 168 3.21 7.69 -0.98
N ARG A 169 2.89 8.89 -0.53
CA ARG A 169 2.15 9.13 0.73
C ARG A 169 0.74 8.57 0.68
N LEU A 170 0.04 8.69 -0.45
CA LEU A 170 -1.25 8.05 -0.66
C LEU A 170 -1.18 6.53 -0.57
N SER A 171 -0.16 5.92 -1.19
CA SER A 171 0.07 4.47 -1.10
C SER A 171 0.38 4.02 0.33
N ALA A 172 1.18 4.80 1.05
CA ALA A 172 1.46 4.55 2.46
C ALA A 172 0.18 4.60 3.32
N LEU A 173 -0.67 5.62 3.13
CA LEU A 173 -1.97 5.70 3.79
C LEU A 173 -2.85 4.49 3.43
N ALA A 174 -2.96 4.15 2.14
CA ALA A 174 -3.72 3.00 1.68
C ALA A 174 -3.24 1.67 2.29
N GLY A 175 -1.94 1.53 2.53
CA GLY A 175 -1.34 0.39 3.20
C GLY A 175 -1.65 0.27 4.69
N THR A 176 -2.15 1.34 5.33
CA THR A 176 -2.59 1.29 6.75
C THR A 176 -3.96 0.65 6.94
N ARG A 177 -4.70 0.44 5.85
CA ARG A 177 -6.01 -0.21 5.90
C ARG A 177 -5.85 -1.63 6.41
N THR A 178 -6.70 -2.01 7.36
CA THR A 178 -6.85 -3.41 7.70
C THR A 178 -7.75 -4.01 6.62
N PHE A 179 -7.18 -4.75 5.67
CA PHE A 179 -7.99 -5.62 4.84
C PHE A 179 -8.72 -6.55 5.81
N GLY A 180 -10.05 -6.56 5.77
CA GLY A 180 -10.83 -7.39 6.67
C GLY A 180 -10.28 -8.81 6.66
N ARG A 181 -10.17 -9.43 7.83
CA ARG A 181 -10.19 -10.90 7.86
C ARG A 181 -11.48 -11.27 7.17
N VAL A 182 -11.39 -11.73 5.93
CA VAL A 182 -12.47 -12.48 5.33
C VAL A 182 -12.56 -13.72 6.22
N THR A 183 -13.49 -13.74 7.18
CA THR A 183 -14.02 -15.03 7.63
C THR A 183 -14.43 -15.70 6.33
N GLU A 184 -13.78 -16.82 6.00
CA GLU A 184 -14.11 -17.66 4.86
C GLU A 184 -15.62 -17.64 4.67
N HIS A 185 -16.04 -17.37 3.44
CA HIS A 185 -17.46 -17.44 3.07
C HIS A 185 -18.02 -18.70 3.69
N GLY A 186 -18.99 -18.53 4.58
CA GLY A 186 -19.48 -19.60 5.44
C GLY A 186 -19.63 -20.88 4.64
N ASP A 187 -18.87 -21.89 5.03
CA ASP A 187 -19.22 -23.26 4.69
C ASP A 187 -20.63 -23.46 5.24
N THR A 188 -21.61 -23.37 4.35
CA THR A 188 -22.95 -23.89 4.60
C THR A 188 -22.84 -25.41 4.59
N ASP A 189 -22.34 -25.97 5.68
CA ASP A 189 -22.66 -27.34 6.07
C ASP A 189 -23.96 -27.29 6.88
N GLU A 190 -25.09 -27.14 6.19
CA GLU A 190 -26.37 -27.60 6.75
C GLU A 190 -26.50 -29.10 6.47
N LYS A 191 -26.56 -29.87 7.54
CA LYS A 191 -26.90 -31.29 7.60
C LYS A 191 -28.28 -31.47 8.22
#